data_AF-A0A4R0YLG1-F1
#
_entry.id   AF-A0A4R0YLG1-F1
#
_cell.length_a   1.000
_cell.length_b   1.000
_cell.length_c   1.000
_cell.angle_alpha   90.00
_cell.angle_beta   90.00
_cell.angle_gamma   90.00
#
_symmetry.space_group_name_H-M   'P 1'
#
loop_
_entity.id
_entity.type
_entity.pdbx_description
1 polymer ?
#
loop_
_entity_poly.entity_id
_entity_poly.type
_entity_poly.pdbx_seq_one_letter_code
_entity_poly.pdbx_strand_id
1 'polypeptide(L)'
;MRLLECFAPLFSLGLAIDDQPATPVARDELAPLQTRVRVLIEQARSMALAQGKAMTDVEIAGFAVVAWFDEIVMRQAARLEKVTPLQVSLFHTGNAASEFFDQLARLEGDAEEVREVYGMALLLGFTGQYYYEKNDSGELGRIKALHCRPYAGAASLLQSLHRDAITPQPYVVPDSPARRLPAPWAGSRPSLLVAATVVFLVLVTFVAPVFSGAMSAQAWYLAGVAVALAGALGWGGAQYWHQRAVMRAVGNPESGYGWASAWASLVSAARRARGAVLHPFRRRGSWGQLSRRPWLLFLGDRAANVEGLLQAASHAAHARKVPGDNVSRPWPWWVFKSLVAIHADPRLVEPQEDMDADASSWSRGLGLVARERRKLPLDGIVLCISVHTLLERGEPLAATAARLRDLARDATTRLQLQLPAYIVVTGLESLPGHAAFKAALPSAVLRRVLGWRVPMADGSHGRLDGYLESMAERIRAVGLAALSARRDLHGRREVYEFVRALLDLRHGLREFIDALAAGDESTATRLRCCGVYLTGTPSAGAPGGEFVGDLFSRFLPGDWILARRTG
;
A
#
# COMPACT_ATOMS: atom_id res chain seq x y z
N MET A 1 -21.54 0.02 -8.24
CA MET A 1 -21.00 0.67 -9.46
C MET A 1 -21.93 1.83 -9.81
N ARG A 2 -21.39 3.00 -10.14
CA ARG A 2 -22.19 4.19 -10.51
C ARG A 2 -22.39 4.28 -12.02
N LEU A 3 -23.43 4.98 -12.51
CA LEU A 3 -23.70 5.12 -13.95
C LEU A 3 -22.48 5.64 -14.74
N LEU A 4 -21.76 6.63 -14.20
CA LEU A 4 -20.56 7.16 -14.82
C LEU A 4 -19.49 6.09 -15.09
N GLU A 5 -19.33 5.11 -14.19
CA GLU A 5 -18.39 3.99 -14.34
C GLU A 5 -18.84 3.04 -15.46
N CYS A 6 -20.15 2.81 -15.61
CA CYS A 6 -20.70 2.00 -16.71
C CYS A 6 -20.34 2.60 -18.09
N PHE A 7 -20.44 3.92 -18.22
CA PHE A 7 -20.17 4.63 -19.47
C PHE A 7 -18.70 5.05 -19.65
N ALA A 8 -17.84 4.82 -18.65
CA ALA A 8 -16.45 5.24 -18.68
C ALA A 8 -15.64 4.73 -19.90
N PRO A 9 -15.85 3.50 -20.41
CA PRO A 9 -15.17 3.02 -21.62
C PRO A 9 -15.52 3.82 -22.88
N LEU A 10 -16.74 4.35 -22.97
CA LEU A 10 -17.18 5.15 -24.12
C LEU A 10 -16.55 6.54 -24.08
N PHE A 11 -16.47 7.16 -22.91
CA PHE A 11 -15.71 8.39 -22.71
C PHE A 11 -14.22 8.23 -23.05
N SER A 12 -13.60 7.13 -22.61
CA SER A 12 -12.21 6.80 -22.94
C SER A 12 -11.99 6.71 -24.45
N LEU A 13 -12.86 5.96 -25.15
CA LEU A 13 -12.81 5.82 -26.60
C LEU A 13 -13.01 7.16 -27.33
N GLY A 14 -14.01 7.95 -26.93
CA GLY A 14 -14.26 9.26 -27.53
C GLY A 14 -13.07 10.21 -27.40
N LEU A 15 -12.46 10.29 -26.21
CA LEU A 15 -11.26 11.11 -25.99
C LEU A 15 -10.06 10.62 -26.79
N ALA A 16 -9.89 9.30 -26.94
CA ALA A 16 -8.83 8.74 -27.76
C ALA A 16 -8.98 9.08 -29.25
N ILE A 17 -10.21 9.21 -29.74
CA ILE A 17 -10.51 9.67 -31.11
C ILE A 17 -10.28 11.18 -31.24
N ASP A 18 -10.74 11.95 -30.27
CA ASP A 18 -10.65 13.43 -30.29
C ASP A 18 -9.19 13.93 -30.25
N ASP A 19 -8.32 13.19 -29.57
CA ASP A 19 -6.88 13.47 -29.46
C ASP A 19 -6.06 13.07 -30.71
N GLN A 20 -6.67 12.37 -31.67
CA GLN A 20 -5.97 11.99 -32.90
C GLN A 20 -5.91 13.14 -33.91
N PRO A 21 -4.82 13.23 -34.70
CA PRO A 21 -4.75 14.19 -35.78
C PRO A 21 -5.86 13.94 -36.81
N ALA A 22 -6.31 15.03 -37.45
CA ALA A 22 -7.33 15.04 -38.50
C ALA A 22 -6.82 14.45 -39.84
N THR A 23 -6.11 13.33 -39.78
CA THR A 23 -5.67 12.57 -40.96
C THR A 23 -6.78 11.58 -41.34
N PRO A 24 -7.18 11.50 -42.62
CA PRO A 24 -8.25 10.61 -43.05
C PRO A 24 -7.88 9.14 -42.83
N VAL A 25 -8.82 8.40 -42.27
CA VAL A 25 -8.69 6.96 -41.99
C VAL A 25 -9.17 6.15 -43.20
N ALA A 26 -8.50 5.03 -43.49
CA ALA A 26 -8.94 4.12 -44.54
C ALA A 26 -10.33 3.55 -44.22
N ARG A 27 -11.19 3.40 -45.24
CA ARG A 27 -12.59 2.95 -45.06
C ARG A 27 -12.73 1.66 -44.26
N ASP A 28 -11.74 0.77 -44.34
CA ASP A 28 -11.74 -0.54 -43.69
C ASP A 28 -11.67 -0.45 -42.16
N GLU A 29 -11.20 0.67 -41.59
CA GLU A 29 -11.09 0.88 -40.14
C GLU A 29 -12.34 1.56 -39.53
N LEU A 30 -13.25 2.12 -40.35
CA LEU A 30 -14.44 2.86 -39.87
C LEU A 30 -15.60 1.94 -39.45
N ALA A 31 -15.84 0.85 -40.16
CA ALA A 31 -16.91 -0.11 -39.81
C ALA A 31 -16.66 -0.83 -38.47
N PRO A 32 -15.42 -1.28 -38.15
CA PRO A 32 -15.07 -1.77 -36.83
C PRO A 32 -15.31 -0.74 -35.72
N LEU A 33 -15.06 0.55 -35.97
CA LEU A 33 -15.24 1.62 -34.99
C LEU A 33 -16.72 1.81 -34.61
N GLN A 34 -17.62 1.94 -35.60
CA GLN A 34 -19.06 2.06 -35.32
C GLN A 34 -19.60 0.86 -34.56
N THR A 35 -19.19 -0.34 -34.97
CA THR A 35 -19.58 -1.59 -34.30
C THR A 35 -19.09 -1.58 -32.85
N ARG A 36 -17.84 -1.18 -32.62
CA ARG A 36 -17.26 -1.08 -31.28
C ARG A 36 -18.01 -0.11 -30.39
N VAL A 37 -18.36 1.08 -30.89
CA VAL A 37 -19.10 2.09 -30.12
C VAL A 37 -20.49 1.57 -29.71
N ARG A 38 -21.22 0.97 -30.65
CA ARG A 38 -22.54 0.37 -30.35
C ARG A 38 -22.45 -0.73 -29.30
N VAL A 39 -21.44 -1.60 -29.40
CA VAL A 39 -21.19 -2.65 -28.41
C VAL A 39 -20.90 -2.04 -27.04
N LEU A 40 -20.10 -0.98 -26.95
CA LEU A 40 -19.81 -0.32 -25.67
C LEU A 40 -21.05 0.33 -25.04
N ILE A 41 -21.94 0.94 -25.84
CA ILE A 41 -23.20 1.52 -25.34
C ILE A 41 -24.09 0.42 -24.77
N GLU A 42 -24.25 -0.70 -25.49
CA GLU A 42 -25.08 -1.81 -25.03
C GLU A 42 -24.49 -2.51 -23.79
N GLN A 43 -23.17 -2.64 -23.73
CA GLN A 43 -22.47 -3.12 -22.53
C GLN A 43 -22.68 -2.17 -21.34
N ALA A 44 -22.58 -0.85 -21.54
CA ALA A 44 -22.82 0.12 -20.47
C ALA A 44 -24.26 0.05 -19.94
N ARG A 45 -25.25 -0.04 -20.85
CA ARG A 45 -26.67 -0.19 -20.50
C ARG A 45 -26.93 -1.48 -19.72
N SER A 46 -26.49 -2.62 -20.26
CA SER A 46 -26.68 -3.93 -19.62
C SER A 46 -25.99 -4.01 -18.26
N MET A 47 -24.78 -3.47 -18.10
CA MET A 47 -24.07 -3.38 -16.82
C MET A 47 -24.83 -2.52 -15.81
N ALA A 48 -25.35 -1.36 -16.22
CA ALA A 48 -26.12 -0.49 -15.33
C ALA A 48 -27.43 -1.15 -14.86
N LEU A 49 -28.16 -1.79 -15.78
CA LEU A 49 -29.39 -2.51 -15.45
C LEU A 49 -29.15 -3.71 -14.53
N ALA A 50 -28.06 -4.46 -14.75
CA ALA A 50 -27.67 -5.57 -13.88
C ALA A 50 -27.32 -5.10 -12.44
N GLN A 51 -26.93 -3.84 -12.27
CA GLN A 51 -26.68 -3.21 -10.98
C GLN A 51 -27.94 -2.60 -10.35
N GLY A 52 -29.13 -2.84 -10.93
CA GLY A 52 -30.42 -2.38 -10.41
C GLY A 52 -30.71 -0.91 -10.65
N LYS A 53 -30.04 -0.26 -11.62
CA LYS A 53 -30.32 1.14 -11.98
C LYS A 53 -31.65 1.25 -12.71
N ALA A 54 -32.37 2.36 -12.50
CA ALA A 54 -33.63 2.61 -13.18
C ALA A 54 -33.39 2.76 -14.69
N MET A 55 -34.25 2.11 -15.50
CA MET A 55 -34.14 2.17 -16.97
C MET A 55 -34.17 3.61 -17.49
N THR A 56 -34.99 4.47 -16.89
CA THR A 56 -35.08 5.89 -17.22
C THR A 56 -33.74 6.60 -17.06
N ASP A 57 -33.05 6.38 -15.93
CA ASP A 57 -31.76 7.01 -15.64
C ASP A 57 -30.67 6.50 -16.57
N VAL A 58 -30.70 5.20 -16.91
CA VAL A 58 -29.77 4.58 -17.85
C VAL A 58 -29.92 5.19 -19.24
N GLU A 59 -31.15 5.40 -19.71
CA GLU A 59 -31.41 6.01 -21.01
C GLU A 59 -31.05 7.50 -21.06
N ILE A 60 -31.38 8.27 -20.01
CA ILE A 60 -31.02 9.69 -19.93
C ILE A 60 -29.50 9.87 -19.86
N ALA A 61 -28.80 9.01 -19.10
CA ALA A 61 -27.34 8.99 -19.07
C ALA A 61 -26.75 8.60 -20.44
N GLY A 62 -27.28 7.55 -21.06
CA GLY A 62 -26.86 7.11 -22.39
C GLY A 62 -27.01 8.19 -23.46
N PHE A 63 -28.11 8.96 -23.40
CA PHE A 63 -28.35 10.10 -24.27
C PHE A 63 -27.25 11.15 -24.16
N ALA A 64 -26.86 11.54 -22.93
CA ALA A 64 -25.79 12.51 -22.71
C ALA A 64 -24.45 12.07 -23.32
N VAL A 65 -24.08 10.81 -23.13
CA VAL A 65 -22.80 10.30 -23.65
C VAL A 65 -22.83 10.23 -25.18
N VAL A 66 -23.96 9.84 -25.77
CA VAL A 66 -24.13 9.82 -27.23
C VAL A 66 -24.10 11.23 -27.83
N ALA A 67 -24.77 12.21 -27.21
CA ALA A 67 -24.72 13.60 -27.65
C ALA A 67 -23.26 14.14 -27.65
N TRP A 68 -22.52 13.85 -26.59
CA TRP A 68 -21.10 14.22 -26.49
C TRP A 68 -20.22 13.50 -27.52
N PHE A 69 -20.43 12.20 -27.71
CA PHE A 69 -19.65 11.43 -28.69
C PHE A 69 -19.92 11.89 -30.12
N ASP A 70 -21.16 12.18 -30.47
CA ASP A 70 -21.50 12.71 -31.80
C ASP A 70 -20.87 14.07 -32.06
N GLU A 71 -20.73 14.93 -31.04
CA GLU A 71 -19.99 16.19 -31.18
C GLU A 71 -18.50 15.96 -31.49
N ILE A 72 -17.88 14.93 -30.91
CA ILE A 72 -16.50 14.52 -31.26
C ILE A 72 -16.44 14.04 -32.71
N VAL A 73 -17.40 13.21 -33.14
CA VAL A 73 -17.48 12.75 -34.53
C VAL A 73 -17.58 13.94 -35.49
N MET A 74 -18.36 14.97 -35.14
CA MET A 74 -18.46 16.21 -35.92
C MET A 74 -17.16 17.01 -35.93
N ARG A 75 -16.44 17.14 -34.80
CA ARG A 75 -15.12 17.80 -34.76
C ARG A 75 -14.09 17.08 -35.63
N GLN A 76 -14.18 15.75 -35.68
CA GLN A 76 -13.32 14.87 -36.47
C GLN A 76 -13.95 14.53 -37.84
N ALA A 77 -14.86 15.36 -38.38
CA ALA A 77 -15.59 15.06 -39.62
C ALA A 77 -14.67 14.79 -40.83
N ALA A 78 -13.51 15.45 -40.91
CA ALA A 78 -12.53 15.16 -41.98
C ALA A 78 -11.98 13.72 -41.92
N ARG A 79 -11.96 13.12 -40.73
CA ARG A 79 -11.55 11.74 -40.45
C ARG A 79 -12.72 10.77 -40.51
N LEU A 80 -13.91 11.21 -40.10
CA LEU A 80 -15.09 10.39 -39.84
C LEU A 80 -16.30 10.71 -40.75
N GLU A 81 -16.06 11.27 -41.94
CA GLU A 81 -17.07 11.84 -42.86
C GLU A 81 -18.27 10.91 -43.15
N LYS A 82 -18.07 9.59 -43.06
CA LYS A 82 -19.09 8.58 -43.37
C LYS A 82 -19.78 7.98 -42.15
N VAL A 83 -19.49 8.46 -40.95
CA VAL A 83 -20.08 7.94 -39.72
C VAL A 83 -21.44 8.61 -39.49
N THR A 84 -22.52 7.82 -39.58
CA THR A 84 -23.85 8.29 -39.19
C THR A 84 -23.88 8.65 -37.70
N PRO A 85 -24.36 9.85 -37.32
CA PRO A 85 -24.51 10.23 -35.91
C PRO A 85 -25.38 9.22 -35.15
N LEU A 86 -24.93 8.86 -33.96
CA LEU A 86 -25.58 7.85 -33.13
C LEU A 86 -26.91 8.34 -32.56
N GLN A 87 -27.07 9.65 -32.31
CA GLN A 87 -28.30 10.29 -31.84
C GLN A 87 -29.51 9.98 -32.74
N VAL A 88 -29.31 9.91 -34.07
CA VAL A 88 -30.37 9.60 -35.02
C VAL A 88 -30.76 8.13 -34.92
N SER A 89 -29.76 7.24 -34.85
CA SER A 89 -30.00 5.79 -34.87
C SER A 89 -30.47 5.22 -33.54
N LEU A 90 -30.11 5.83 -32.41
CA LEU A 90 -30.40 5.33 -31.07
C LEU A 90 -31.53 6.08 -30.39
N PHE A 91 -31.63 7.38 -30.60
CA PHE A 91 -32.59 8.26 -29.90
C PHE A 91 -33.56 8.96 -30.85
N HIS A 92 -33.48 8.69 -32.16
CA HIS A 92 -34.39 9.24 -33.17
C HIS A 92 -34.46 10.78 -33.16
N THR A 93 -33.37 11.46 -32.77
CA THR A 93 -33.26 12.91 -32.78
C THR A 93 -32.09 13.38 -33.65
N GLY A 94 -32.21 14.58 -34.22
CA GLY A 94 -31.10 15.31 -34.86
C GLY A 94 -30.69 16.58 -34.10
N ASN A 95 -31.25 16.82 -32.91
CA ASN A 95 -31.05 18.05 -32.13
C ASN A 95 -30.51 17.75 -30.72
N ALA A 96 -29.69 16.70 -30.57
CA ALA A 96 -29.18 16.30 -29.26
C ALA A 96 -28.35 17.40 -28.57
N ALA A 97 -27.72 18.28 -29.36
CA ALA A 97 -26.95 19.43 -28.87
C ALA A 97 -27.75 20.42 -28.02
N SER A 98 -29.06 20.57 -28.30
CA SER A 98 -29.97 21.45 -27.54
C SER A 98 -30.73 20.65 -26.48
N GLU A 99 -31.26 19.48 -26.86
CA GLU A 99 -32.01 18.59 -25.97
C GLU A 99 -31.21 18.14 -24.75
N PHE A 100 -29.88 18.05 -24.87
CA PHE A 100 -28.99 17.79 -23.74
C PHE A 100 -29.22 18.79 -22.58
N PHE A 101 -29.27 20.08 -22.87
CA PHE A 101 -29.44 21.10 -21.83
C PHE A 101 -30.87 21.11 -21.28
N ASP A 102 -31.86 20.83 -22.12
CA ASP A 102 -33.26 20.70 -21.69
C ASP A 102 -33.46 19.52 -20.74
N GLN A 103 -32.86 18.36 -21.04
CA GLN A 103 -32.91 17.19 -20.16
C GLN A 103 -32.17 17.46 -18.85
N LEU A 104 -30.98 18.07 -18.91
CA LEU A 104 -30.20 18.44 -17.72
C LEU A 104 -30.97 19.37 -16.77
N ALA A 105 -31.71 20.34 -17.32
CA ALA A 105 -32.53 21.28 -16.56
C ALA A 105 -33.76 20.63 -15.90
N ARG A 106 -34.28 19.53 -16.48
CA ARG A 106 -35.43 18.78 -15.96
C ARG A 106 -35.07 17.74 -14.91
N LEU A 107 -33.78 17.45 -14.70
CA LEU A 107 -33.36 16.44 -13.72
C LEU A 107 -33.77 16.83 -12.30
N GLU A 108 -34.52 15.95 -11.66
CA GLU A 108 -34.93 16.06 -10.26
C GLU A 108 -33.74 15.97 -9.29
N GLY A 109 -33.96 16.34 -8.03
CA GLY A 109 -32.89 16.43 -7.02
C GLY A 109 -32.18 15.10 -6.73
N ASP A 110 -32.88 13.99 -6.87
CA ASP A 110 -32.45 12.61 -6.61
C ASP A 110 -31.63 11.97 -7.75
N ALA A 111 -31.68 12.52 -8.97
CA ALA A 111 -30.95 12.05 -10.15
C ALA A 111 -29.44 12.42 -10.14
N GLU A 112 -28.75 12.18 -9.01
CA GLU A 112 -27.35 12.57 -8.82
C GLU A 112 -26.39 11.84 -9.78
N GLU A 113 -26.55 10.54 -9.99
CA GLU A 113 -25.69 9.77 -10.90
C GLU A 113 -25.84 10.16 -12.37
N VAL A 114 -27.05 10.51 -12.80
CA VAL A 114 -27.29 11.02 -14.16
C VAL A 114 -26.62 12.38 -14.32
N ARG A 115 -26.76 13.26 -13.32
CA ARG A 115 -26.11 14.58 -13.31
C ARG A 115 -24.59 14.47 -13.38
N GLU A 116 -23.99 13.45 -12.77
CA GLU A 116 -22.54 13.18 -12.89
C GLU A 116 -22.12 12.82 -14.32
N VAL A 117 -22.92 12.05 -15.06
CA VAL A 117 -22.64 11.72 -16.47
C VAL A 117 -22.69 12.97 -17.35
N TYR A 118 -23.72 13.80 -17.17
CA TYR A 118 -23.84 15.10 -17.85
C TYR A 118 -22.65 16.02 -17.50
N GLY A 119 -22.30 16.09 -16.22
CA GLY A 119 -21.18 16.89 -15.76
C GLY A 119 -19.84 16.42 -16.36
N MET A 120 -19.64 15.11 -16.47
CA MET A 120 -18.45 14.56 -17.13
C MET A 120 -18.39 14.96 -18.60
N ALA A 121 -19.49 14.83 -19.35
CA ALA A 121 -19.54 15.26 -20.77
C ALA A 121 -19.15 16.74 -20.93
N LEU A 122 -19.67 17.61 -20.07
CA LEU A 122 -19.32 19.04 -20.06
C LEU A 122 -17.84 19.30 -19.71
N LEU A 123 -17.27 18.56 -18.75
CA LEU A 123 -15.85 18.65 -18.38
C LEU A 123 -14.92 18.16 -19.50
N LEU A 124 -15.36 17.15 -20.25
CA LEU A 124 -14.67 16.62 -21.40
C LEU A 124 -14.90 17.45 -22.68
N GLY A 125 -15.52 18.63 -22.55
CA GLY A 125 -15.59 19.63 -23.61
C GLY A 125 -16.78 19.49 -24.55
N PHE A 126 -17.90 18.94 -24.07
CA PHE A 126 -19.18 19.12 -24.74
C PHE A 126 -19.58 20.61 -24.73
N THR A 127 -19.95 21.14 -25.89
CA THR A 127 -20.39 22.53 -26.04
C THR A 127 -21.86 22.62 -26.46
N GLY A 128 -22.33 21.68 -27.29
CA GLY A 128 -23.67 21.63 -27.84
C GLY A 128 -24.07 22.96 -28.48
N GLN A 129 -25.24 23.46 -28.11
CA GLN A 129 -25.76 24.75 -28.61
C GLN A 129 -24.91 25.98 -28.26
N TYR A 130 -23.92 25.86 -27.36
CA TYR A 130 -23.05 26.98 -26.92
C TYR A 130 -21.67 26.96 -27.58
N TYR A 131 -21.50 26.33 -28.75
CA TYR A 131 -20.23 26.19 -29.47
C TYR A 131 -19.49 27.52 -29.77
N TYR A 132 -20.20 28.66 -29.75
CA TYR A 132 -19.62 29.99 -29.98
C TYR A 132 -18.93 30.59 -28.74
N GLU A 133 -19.17 30.06 -27.54
CA GLU A 133 -18.53 30.52 -26.32
C GLU A 133 -17.10 29.94 -26.21
N LYS A 134 -16.09 30.81 -26.17
CA LYS A 134 -14.68 30.38 -26.15
C LYS A 134 -14.13 30.11 -24.74
N ASN A 135 -14.81 30.60 -23.70
CA ASN A 135 -14.38 30.53 -22.30
C ASN A 135 -15.57 30.20 -21.40
N ASP A 136 -15.30 29.71 -20.19
CA ASP A 136 -16.31 29.46 -19.15
C ASP A 136 -16.88 30.74 -18.50
N SER A 137 -16.81 31.89 -19.19
CA SER A 137 -17.36 33.17 -18.73
C SER A 137 -18.81 33.41 -19.18
N GLY A 138 -19.30 32.62 -20.14
CA GLY A 138 -20.65 32.72 -20.68
C GLY A 138 -21.68 31.84 -19.95
N GLU A 139 -22.79 31.55 -20.64
CA GLU A 139 -23.87 30.72 -20.09
C GLU A 139 -23.43 29.27 -19.88
N LEU A 140 -22.57 28.73 -20.76
CA LEU A 140 -22.05 27.38 -20.59
C LEU A 140 -21.25 27.25 -19.28
N GLY A 141 -20.49 28.29 -18.93
CA GLY A 141 -19.76 28.36 -17.66
C GLY A 141 -20.68 28.38 -16.44
N ARG A 142 -21.81 29.12 -16.53
CA ARG A 142 -22.83 29.17 -15.48
C ARG A 142 -23.53 27.81 -15.31
N ILE A 143 -23.87 27.16 -16.42
CA ILE A 143 -24.47 25.81 -16.42
C ILE A 143 -23.51 24.80 -15.80
N LYS A 144 -22.23 24.82 -16.17
CA LYS A 144 -21.19 24.00 -15.53
C LYS A 144 -21.14 24.25 -14.02
N ALA A 145 -21.12 25.51 -13.59
CA ALA A 145 -21.09 25.84 -12.16
C ALA A 145 -22.36 25.39 -11.41
N LEU A 146 -23.54 25.46 -12.03
CA LEU A 146 -24.82 25.12 -11.40
C LEU A 146 -25.03 23.60 -11.31
N HIS A 147 -24.80 22.88 -12.40
CA HIS A 147 -25.13 21.46 -12.50
C HIS A 147 -23.95 20.54 -12.21
N CYS A 148 -22.72 20.99 -12.42
CA CYS A 148 -21.54 20.24 -12.01
C CYS A 148 -21.14 20.69 -10.60
N ARG A 149 -21.77 20.11 -9.56
CA ARG A 149 -21.29 20.23 -8.16
C ARG A 149 -19.75 20.11 -8.02
N PRO A 150 -19.06 19.24 -8.78
CA PRO A 150 -17.59 19.16 -8.75
C PRO A 150 -16.89 20.42 -9.29
N TYR A 151 -17.49 21.14 -10.24
CA TYR A 151 -16.91 22.31 -10.92
C TYR A 151 -16.97 23.58 -10.05
N ALA A 152 -18.06 23.79 -9.31
CA ALA A 152 -18.24 24.94 -8.41
C ALA A 152 -17.16 25.02 -7.31
N GLY A 153 -16.53 23.89 -6.97
CA GLY A 153 -15.49 23.80 -5.94
C GLY A 153 -14.12 23.34 -6.45
N ALA A 154 -13.95 23.04 -7.73
CA ALA A 154 -12.73 22.41 -8.26
C ALA A 154 -11.46 23.24 -7.99
N ALA A 155 -11.48 24.53 -8.33
CA ALA A 155 -10.35 25.42 -8.10
C ALA A 155 -10.05 25.56 -6.60
N SER A 156 -11.09 25.67 -5.76
CA SER A 156 -10.94 25.72 -4.30
C SER A 156 -10.35 24.41 -3.76
N LEU A 157 -10.73 23.25 -4.32
CA LEU A 157 -10.22 21.95 -3.92
C LEU A 157 -8.74 21.81 -4.26
N LEU A 158 -8.33 22.13 -5.50
CA LEU A 158 -6.91 22.13 -5.88
C LEU A 158 -6.09 23.08 -5.01
N GLN A 159 -6.65 24.25 -4.68
CA GLN A 159 -6.00 25.18 -3.76
C GLN A 159 -5.87 24.59 -2.35
N SER A 160 -6.91 23.90 -1.85
CA SER A 160 -6.89 23.28 -0.53
C SER A 160 -5.86 22.14 -0.44
N LEU A 161 -5.59 21.42 -1.53
CA LEU A 161 -4.58 20.35 -1.58
C LEU A 161 -3.13 20.82 -1.30
N HIS A 162 -2.85 22.13 -1.33
CA HIS A 162 -1.59 22.64 -0.80
C HIS A 162 -1.44 22.34 0.70
N ARG A 163 -2.55 22.31 1.45
CA ARG A 163 -2.61 22.06 2.90
C ARG A 163 -3.19 20.69 3.26
N ASP A 164 -4.11 20.19 2.44
CA ASP A 164 -4.85 18.95 2.70
C ASP A 164 -4.29 17.76 1.91
N ALA A 165 -4.45 16.54 2.44
CA ALA A 165 -4.17 15.33 1.69
C ALA A 165 -5.32 15.00 0.73
N ILE A 166 -5.04 14.28 -0.36
CA ILE A 166 -6.09 13.71 -1.24
C ILE A 166 -7.04 12.84 -0.40
N THR A 167 -6.47 11.99 0.46
CA THR A 167 -7.22 11.20 1.43
C THR A 167 -6.93 11.71 2.85
N PRO A 168 -7.85 12.49 3.46
CA PRO A 168 -7.62 13.05 4.81
C PRO A 168 -7.78 12.01 5.93
N GLN A 169 -8.52 10.91 5.68
CA GLN A 169 -8.89 9.92 6.69
C GLN A 169 -7.71 9.35 7.50
N PRO A 170 -6.56 8.97 6.92
CA PRO A 170 -5.40 8.49 7.69
C PRO A 170 -4.94 9.45 8.80
N TYR A 171 -5.04 10.76 8.56
CA TYR A 171 -4.55 11.79 9.48
C TYR A 171 -5.50 12.07 10.64
N VAL A 172 -6.78 11.72 10.48
CA VAL A 172 -7.82 11.89 11.49
C VAL A 172 -7.85 10.71 12.46
N VAL A 173 -7.39 9.53 12.03
CA VAL A 173 -7.24 8.37 12.91
C VAL A 173 -6.08 8.63 13.87
N PRO A 174 -6.32 8.66 15.19
CA PRO A 174 -5.28 8.96 16.16
C PRO A 174 -4.17 7.92 16.08
N ASP A 175 -2.93 8.39 16.22
CA ASP A 175 -1.78 7.49 16.28
C ASP A 175 -1.90 6.60 17.52
N SER A 176 -1.53 5.33 17.35
CA SER A 176 -1.42 4.41 18.46
C SER A 176 -0.51 5.00 19.55
N PRO A 177 -0.92 4.99 20.84
CA PRO A 177 -0.15 5.63 21.90
C PRO A 177 1.26 5.05 21.96
N ALA A 178 2.27 5.89 22.18
CA ALA A 178 3.65 5.42 22.24
C ALA A 178 3.80 4.38 23.36
N ARG A 179 4.10 3.11 23.00
CA ARG A 179 4.49 2.12 24.01
C ARG A 179 5.80 2.62 24.57
N ARG A 180 5.82 3.01 25.84
CA ARG A 180 7.06 2.88 26.60
C ARG A 180 7.30 1.38 26.63
N LEU A 181 8.18 0.88 25.73
CA LEU A 181 8.74 -0.45 25.89
C LEU A 181 9.11 -0.53 27.37
N PRO A 182 8.52 -1.44 28.17
CA PRO A 182 8.88 -1.54 29.57
C PRO A 182 10.39 -1.62 29.60
N ALA A 183 11.02 -0.68 30.33
CA ALA A 183 12.47 -0.61 30.51
C ALA A 183 12.97 -2.04 30.62
N PRO A 184 13.93 -2.42 29.75
CA PRO A 184 14.08 -3.76 29.24
C PRO A 184 13.72 -4.73 30.34
N TRP A 185 12.50 -5.31 30.23
CA TRP A 185 11.91 -6.21 31.21
C TRP A 185 13.02 -6.86 31.98
N ALA A 186 13.22 -6.32 33.18
CA ALA A 186 14.26 -6.68 34.08
C ALA A 186 14.20 -8.21 34.16
N GLY A 187 15.10 -8.87 33.42
CA GLY A 187 15.54 -10.22 33.75
C GLY A 187 16.05 -10.30 35.20
N SER A 188 16.10 -9.16 35.87
CA SER A 188 16.35 -8.92 37.26
C SER A 188 15.33 -9.49 38.25
N ARG A 189 14.13 -10.00 37.91
CA ARG A 189 13.35 -10.71 38.96
C ARG A 189 13.97 -12.07 39.29
N PRO A 190 14.23 -12.99 38.33
CA PRO A 190 15.02 -14.18 38.63
C PRO A 190 16.51 -13.87 38.81
N SER A 191 17.10 -12.82 38.22
CA SER A 191 18.53 -12.52 38.45
C SER A 191 18.82 -11.85 39.78
N LEU A 192 17.93 -10.98 40.30
CA LEU A 192 18.05 -10.47 41.67
C LEU A 192 17.67 -11.55 42.67
N LEU A 193 16.70 -12.41 42.37
CA LEU A 193 16.41 -13.56 43.24
C LEU A 193 17.56 -14.56 43.23
N VAL A 194 18.14 -14.92 42.08
CA VAL A 194 19.32 -15.80 42.01
C VAL A 194 20.55 -15.12 42.60
N ALA A 195 20.79 -13.83 42.34
CA ALA A 195 21.88 -13.10 42.98
C ALA A 195 21.66 -12.96 44.48
N ALA A 196 20.43 -12.72 44.95
CA ALA A 196 20.09 -12.67 46.37
C ALA A 196 20.21 -14.06 47.01
N THR A 197 19.80 -15.13 46.32
CA THR A 197 19.95 -16.51 46.78
C THR A 197 21.42 -16.94 46.80
N VAL A 198 22.23 -16.51 45.82
CA VAL A 198 23.67 -16.75 45.80
C VAL A 198 24.35 -15.92 46.89
N VAL A 199 23.99 -14.65 47.08
CA VAL A 199 24.50 -13.80 48.17
C VAL A 199 24.06 -14.37 49.51
N PHE A 200 22.83 -14.86 49.65
CA PHE A 200 22.31 -15.52 50.85
C PHE A 200 23.02 -16.84 51.11
N LEU A 201 23.24 -17.67 50.09
CA LEU A 201 24.04 -18.89 50.21
C LEU A 201 25.48 -18.56 50.60
N VAL A 202 26.13 -17.60 49.96
CA VAL A 202 27.48 -17.15 50.31
C VAL A 202 27.51 -16.61 51.75
N LEU A 203 26.51 -15.82 52.16
CA LEU A 203 26.37 -15.30 53.52
C LEU A 203 26.20 -16.44 54.53
N VAL A 204 25.32 -17.40 54.28
CA VAL A 204 25.13 -18.58 55.13
C VAL A 204 26.43 -19.41 55.19
N THR A 205 27.12 -19.58 54.07
CA THR A 205 28.37 -20.32 53.96
C THR A 205 29.53 -19.61 54.67
N PHE A 206 29.53 -18.28 54.75
CA PHE A 206 30.57 -17.48 55.43
C PHE A 206 30.25 -17.13 56.90
N VAL A 207 28.98 -17.02 57.26
CA VAL A 207 28.53 -16.61 58.61
C VAL A 207 28.23 -17.82 59.50
N ALA A 208 27.64 -18.90 58.98
CA ALA A 208 27.40 -20.13 59.76
C ALA A 208 28.66 -20.81 60.34
N PRO A 209 29.86 -20.74 59.71
CA PRO A 209 31.08 -21.33 60.29
C PRO A 209 31.57 -20.60 61.54
N VAL A 210 31.31 -19.29 61.66
CA VAL A 210 31.70 -18.48 62.82
C VAL A 210 31.01 -18.97 64.10
N PHE A 211 29.86 -19.64 63.96
CA PHE A 211 29.05 -20.10 65.09
C PHE A 211 29.05 -21.61 65.31
N SER A 212 29.49 -22.43 64.35
CA SER A 212 29.26 -23.89 64.40
C SER A 212 30.45 -24.75 64.84
N GLY A 213 31.68 -24.23 64.90
CA GLY A 213 32.86 -24.90 65.50
C GLY A 213 33.27 -26.28 64.96
N ALA A 214 32.52 -26.86 64.01
CA ALA A 214 32.58 -28.28 63.68
C ALA A 214 33.31 -28.63 62.37
N MET A 215 33.75 -27.63 61.58
CA MET A 215 34.29 -27.83 60.23
C MET A 215 35.46 -26.89 59.94
N SER A 216 36.45 -27.35 59.15
CA SER A 216 37.63 -26.56 58.79
C SER A 216 37.30 -25.44 57.80
N ALA A 217 37.99 -24.29 57.92
CA ALA A 217 37.75 -23.11 57.07
C ALA A 217 37.91 -23.38 55.56
N GLN A 218 38.74 -24.35 55.19
CA GLN A 218 38.96 -24.75 53.79
C GLN A 218 37.74 -25.45 53.17
N ALA A 219 37.00 -26.25 53.95
CA ALA A 219 35.82 -26.96 53.46
C ALA A 219 34.69 -25.99 53.09
N TRP A 220 34.51 -24.93 53.87
CA TRP A 220 33.51 -23.89 53.61
C TRP A 220 33.84 -23.03 52.38
N TYR A 221 35.12 -22.72 52.16
CA TYR A 221 35.55 -22.00 50.97
C TYR A 221 35.26 -22.80 49.68
N LEU A 222 35.55 -24.11 49.69
CA LEU A 222 35.27 -25.00 48.57
C LEU A 222 33.77 -25.15 48.30
N ALA A 223 32.94 -25.23 49.36
CA ALA A 223 31.48 -25.26 49.23
C ALA A 223 30.93 -23.97 48.61
N GLY A 224 31.43 -22.80 49.02
CA GLY A 224 31.03 -21.51 48.46
C GLY A 224 31.39 -21.38 46.98
N VAL A 225 32.59 -21.80 46.59
CA VAL A 225 33.02 -21.81 45.17
C VAL A 225 32.17 -22.79 44.34
N ALA A 226 31.84 -23.96 44.88
CA ALA A 226 30.99 -24.94 44.19
C ALA A 226 29.57 -24.40 43.94
N VAL A 227 28.97 -23.72 44.92
CA VAL A 227 27.65 -23.08 44.76
C VAL A 227 27.69 -21.93 43.75
N ALA A 228 28.74 -21.11 43.76
CA ALA A 228 28.92 -20.03 42.80
C ALA A 228 29.07 -20.58 41.36
N LEU A 229 29.86 -21.65 41.18
CA LEU A 229 30.02 -22.32 39.90
C LEU A 229 28.71 -22.97 39.43
N ALA A 230 27.97 -23.64 40.31
CA ALA A 230 26.66 -24.22 40.00
C ALA A 230 25.64 -23.15 39.58
N GLY A 231 25.63 -22.00 40.27
CA GLY A 231 24.79 -20.85 39.91
C GLY A 231 25.15 -20.24 38.56
N ALA A 232 26.45 -20.07 38.27
CA ALA A 232 26.93 -19.58 36.98
C ALA A 232 26.61 -20.55 35.83
N LEU A 233 26.78 -21.86 36.05
CA LEU A 233 26.44 -22.90 35.09
C LEU A 233 24.93 -23.02 34.87
N GLY A 234 24.11 -22.92 35.93
CA GLY A 234 22.66 -22.90 35.83
C GLY A 234 22.13 -21.67 35.09
N TRP A 235 22.70 -20.49 35.36
CA TRP A 235 22.39 -19.24 34.65
C TRP A 235 22.79 -19.31 33.17
N GLY A 236 24.01 -19.80 32.89
CA GLY A 236 24.50 -20.04 31.53
C GLY A 236 23.62 -21.05 30.79
N GLY A 237 23.22 -22.13 31.48
CA GLY A 237 22.30 -23.15 30.99
C GLY A 237 20.93 -22.58 30.66
N ALA A 238 20.29 -21.84 31.56
CA ALA A 238 18.97 -21.23 31.32
C ALA A 238 18.97 -20.25 30.15
N GLN A 239 20.01 -19.41 30.03
CA GLN A 239 20.20 -18.51 28.89
C GLN A 239 20.43 -19.29 27.59
N TYR A 240 21.21 -20.37 27.64
CA TYR A 240 21.49 -21.24 26.51
C TYR A 240 20.24 -22.00 26.04
N TRP A 241 19.43 -22.52 26.97
CA TRP A 241 18.17 -23.21 26.69
C TRP A 241 17.12 -22.28 26.09
N HIS A 242 16.96 -21.06 26.63
CA HIS A 242 16.06 -20.06 26.05
C HIS A 242 16.51 -19.62 24.64
N GLN A 243 17.81 -19.54 24.39
CA GLN A 243 18.36 -19.30 23.04
C GLN A 243 18.12 -20.49 22.12
N ARG A 244 18.29 -21.73 22.60
CA ARG A 244 18.05 -22.94 21.82
C ARG A 244 16.57 -23.18 21.51
N ALA A 245 15.64 -22.84 22.40
CA ALA A 245 14.20 -23.01 22.17
C ALA A 245 13.71 -22.14 21.00
N VAL A 246 14.13 -20.86 20.98
CA VAL A 246 13.85 -19.94 19.86
C VAL A 246 14.50 -20.42 18.56
N MET A 247 15.68 -21.03 18.65
CA MET A 247 16.41 -21.55 17.49
C MET A 247 15.83 -22.87 16.95
N ARG A 248 15.28 -23.72 17.82
CA ARG A 248 14.54 -24.93 17.42
C ARG A 248 13.20 -24.59 16.77
N ALA A 249 12.52 -23.54 17.23
CA ALA A 249 11.27 -23.05 16.64
C ALA A 249 11.44 -22.49 15.22
N VAL A 250 12.63 -22.02 14.87
CA VAL A 250 12.95 -21.52 13.51
C VAL A 250 13.25 -22.67 12.51
N GLY A 251 13.47 -23.90 12.98
CA GLY A 251 13.69 -25.09 12.17
C GLY A 251 15.16 -25.52 12.10
N ASN A 252 15.40 -26.83 12.14
CA ASN A 252 16.72 -27.46 12.12
C ASN A 252 17.31 -27.40 10.70
N PRO A 253 18.47 -26.78 10.47
CA PRO A 253 19.11 -26.75 9.16
C PRO A 253 19.97 -28.00 8.98
N GLU A 254 19.35 -29.13 8.69
CA GLU A 254 20.06 -30.34 8.25
C GLU A 254 19.61 -30.73 6.84
N SER A 255 20.18 -30.06 5.84
CA SER A 255 20.36 -30.61 4.49
C SER A 255 21.42 -29.82 3.72
N GLY A 256 22.39 -30.55 3.14
CA GLY A 256 23.19 -30.10 1.99
C GLY A 256 24.42 -29.21 2.23
N TYR A 257 25.60 -29.77 1.98
CA TYR A 257 26.93 -29.17 1.75
C TYR A 257 27.08 -27.62 1.70
N GLY A 258 28.01 -27.07 2.50
CA GLY A 258 28.47 -25.66 2.44
C GLY A 258 28.29 -24.84 3.73
N TRP A 259 27.80 -25.44 4.81
CA TRP A 259 27.29 -24.77 6.01
C TRP A 259 28.35 -24.04 6.89
N ALA A 260 29.61 -24.49 6.92
CA ALA A 260 30.63 -23.96 7.84
C ALA A 260 31.19 -22.59 7.41
N SER A 261 31.43 -22.40 6.11
CA SER A 261 31.90 -21.13 5.55
C SER A 261 30.79 -20.07 5.52
N ALA A 262 29.54 -20.48 5.27
CA ALA A 262 28.35 -19.64 5.36
C ALA A 262 28.09 -19.15 6.80
N TRP A 263 28.29 -19.98 7.82
CA TRP A 263 28.12 -19.60 9.24
C TRP A 263 29.19 -18.64 9.74
N ALA A 264 30.47 -18.88 9.42
CA ALA A 264 31.57 -17.99 9.77
C ALA A 264 31.47 -16.63 9.04
N SER A 265 30.99 -16.64 7.79
CA SER A 265 30.71 -15.42 7.02
C SER A 265 29.43 -14.71 7.44
N LEU A 266 28.38 -15.40 7.94
CA LEU A 266 27.15 -14.82 8.52
C LEU A 266 27.37 -14.21 9.90
N VAL A 267 28.12 -14.89 10.76
CA VAL A 267 28.52 -14.34 12.05
C VAL A 267 29.45 -13.15 11.84
N SER A 268 30.30 -13.16 10.80
CA SER A 268 31.08 -11.98 10.42
C SER A 268 30.30 -10.94 9.62
N ALA A 269 29.21 -11.25 8.92
CA ALA A 269 28.34 -10.29 8.21
C ALA A 269 27.31 -9.66 9.15
N ALA A 270 26.82 -10.38 10.17
CA ALA A 270 26.10 -9.81 11.30
C ALA A 270 27.05 -9.05 12.24
N ARG A 271 28.33 -9.48 12.39
CA ARG A 271 29.38 -8.70 13.08
C ARG A 271 29.94 -7.52 12.26
N ARG A 272 29.87 -7.55 10.92
CA ARG A 272 30.28 -6.48 9.97
C ARG A 272 29.11 -5.59 9.58
N ALA A 273 27.86 -6.05 9.64
CA ALA A 273 26.67 -5.21 9.73
C ALA A 273 26.65 -4.55 11.11
N ARG A 274 26.94 -5.29 12.21
CA ARG A 274 27.35 -4.65 13.47
C ARG A 274 28.59 -3.73 13.27
N GLY A 275 29.50 -4.02 12.35
CA GLY A 275 30.67 -3.16 12.08
C GLY A 275 30.27 -1.86 11.39
N ALA A 276 29.72 -1.94 10.18
CA ALA A 276 29.37 -0.86 9.28
C ALA A 276 28.10 -0.09 9.67
N VAL A 277 27.12 -0.74 10.32
CA VAL A 277 25.93 -0.07 10.88
C VAL A 277 26.26 0.59 12.22
N LEU A 278 27.32 0.18 12.95
CA LEU A 278 27.62 0.71 14.29
C LEU A 278 28.92 1.48 14.44
N HIS A 279 29.88 1.43 13.51
CA HIS A 279 31.14 2.18 13.65
C HIS A 279 30.92 3.70 13.78
N PRO A 280 29.93 4.32 13.09
CA PRO A 280 29.62 5.73 13.31
C PRO A 280 28.88 6.00 14.64
N PHE A 281 28.23 5.00 15.25
CA PHE A 281 27.23 5.21 16.30
C PHE A 281 27.52 4.52 17.65
N ARG A 282 28.56 3.67 17.73
CA ARG A 282 29.06 3.08 18.99
C ARG A 282 29.94 4.04 19.79
N ARG A 283 30.54 5.06 19.17
CA ARG A 283 31.36 6.05 19.89
C ARG A 283 30.52 7.03 20.74
N ARG A 284 29.18 6.94 20.77
CA ARG A 284 28.31 7.96 21.42
C ARG A 284 26.99 7.48 22.04
N GLY A 285 26.85 6.23 22.47
CA GLY A 285 25.67 5.79 23.25
C GLY A 285 24.33 5.63 22.48
N SER A 286 24.32 5.70 21.15
CA SER A 286 23.09 5.69 20.33
C SER A 286 22.44 4.32 20.06
N TRP A 287 23.00 3.21 20.55
CA TRP A 287 22.39 1.87 20.43
C TRP A 287 21.02 1.75 21.13
N GLY A 288 20.84 2.50 22.23
CA GLY A 288 19.55 2.63 22.90
C GLY A 288 18.50 3.39 22.07
N GLN A 289 18.91 4.14 21.03
CA GLN A 289 17.99 4.89 20.16
C GLN A 289 17.49 4.05 18.97
N LEU A 290 18.33 3.17 18.40
CA LEU A 290 17.95 2.30 17.28
C LEU A 290 17.04 1.15 17.70
N SER A 291 17.25 0.59 18.90
CA SER A 291 16.36 -0.41 19.49
C SER A 291 14.94 0.09 19.80
N ARG A 292 14.73 1.42 19.72
CA ARG A 292 13.42 2.07 19.85
C ARG A 292 12.66 2.20 18.53
N ARG A 293 13.33 2.02 17.37
CA ARG A 293 12.67 2.10 16.07
C ARG A 293 11.96 0.78 15.75
N PRO A 294 10.77 0.82 15.14
CA PRO A 294 10.10 -0.38 14.68
C PRO A 294 10.83 -1.04 13.50
N TRP A 295 10.85 -2.36 13.48
CA TRP A 295 11.42 -3.23 12.45
C TRP A 295 10.26 -3.83 11.65
N LEU A 296 10.20 -3.51 10.37
CA LEU A 296 9.12 -3.95 9.48
C LEU A 296 9.68 -4.88 8.42
N LEU A 297 8.99 -6.00 8.19
CA LEU A 297 9.28 -6.94 7.13
C LEU A 297 8.46 -6.60 5.89
N PHE A 298 9.11 -6.26 4.79
CA PHE A 298 8.48 -5.99 3.50
C PHE A 298 8.52 -7.25 2.62
N LEU A 299 7.36 -7.63 2.08
CA LEU A 299 7.17 -8.80 1.23
C LEU A 299 6.48 -8.35 -0.05
N GLY A 300 6.99 -8.77 -1.21
CA GLY A 300 6.42 -8.47 -2.51
C GLY A 300 7.14 -9.25 -3.60
N ASP A 301 6.43 -9.56 -4.68
CA ASP A 301 7.00 -10.19 -5.86
C ASP A 301 7.90 -9.20 -6.64
N ARG A 302 8.43 -9.62 -7.78
CA ARG A 302 9.27 -8.75 -8.62
C ARG A 302 8.50 -7.57 -9.18
N ALA A 303 7.22 -7.75 -9.52
CA ALA A 303 6.38 -6.69 -10.04
C ALA A 303 6.16 -5.57 -9.00
N ALA A 304 6.05 -5.93 -7.72
CA ALA A 304 5.90 -4.97 -6.63
C ALA A 304 7.16 -4.11 -6.35
N ASN A 305 8.33 -4.50 -6.88
CA ASN A 305 9.58 -3.74 -6.84
C ASN A 305 9.89 -3.09 -5.46
N VAL A 306 9.84 -3.89 -4.40
CA VAL A 306 10.05 -3.45 -3.01
C VAL A 306 11.39 -2.72 -2.84
N GLU A 307 12.44 -3.18 -3.51
CA GLU A 307 13.75 -2.52 -3.48
C GLU A 307 13.69 -1.10 -4.05
N GLY A 308 12.99 -0.91 -5.18
CA GLY A 308 12.77 0.42 -5.77
C GLY A 308 12.00 1.36 -4.84
N LEU A 309 10.96 0.87 -4.16
CA LEU A 309 10.21 1.63 -3.15
C LEU A 309 11.12 2.08 -1.98
N LEU A 310 11.94 1.17 -1.45
CA LEU A 310 12.84 1.47 -0.32
C LEU A 310 13.98 2.42 -0.74
N GLN A 311 14.50 2.25 -1.96
CA GLN A 311 15.48 3.17 -2.54
C GLN A 311 14.88 4.57 -2.71
N ALA A 312 13.66 4.70 -3.23
CA ALA A 312 12.93 5.96 -3.34
C ALA A 312 12.78 6.62 -1.95
N ALA A 313 12.23 5.88 -0.98
CA ALA A 313 12.02 6.36 0.37
C ALA A 313 13.31 6.88 1.04
N SER A 314 14.47 6.31 0.67
CA SER A 314 15.77 6.71 1.22
C SER A 314 16.13 8.17 0.96
N HIS A 315 15.66 8.73 -0.16
CA HIS A 315 15.89 10.12 -0.55
C HIS A 315 15.05 11.13 0.27
N ALA A 316 13.83 10.77 0.68
CA ALA A 316 12.97 11.67 1.48
C ALA A 316 13.22 11.59 2.98
N ALA A 317 13.45 10.39 3.51
CA ALA A 317 13.48 10.15 4.96
C ALA A 317 14.91 10.12 5.56
N HIS A 318 15.93 10.50 4.76
CA HIS A 318 17.35 10.40 5.10
C HIS A 318 17.71 8.98 5.59
N ALA A 319 17.63 8.01 4.67
CA ALA A 319 17.92 6.62 4.99
C ALA A 319 19.28 6.19 4.47
N ARG A 320 19.78 5.08 5.04
CA ARG A 320 21.01 4.42 4.59
C ARG A 320 20.70 2.96 4.30
N LYS A 321 20.91 2.53 3.05
CA LYS A 321 21.00 1.10 2.71
C LYS A 321 22.23 0.53 3.41
N VAL A 322 22.05 -0.58 4.10
CA VAL A 322 23.18 -1.29 4.70
C VAL A 322 23.88 -2.06 3.59
N PRO A 323 25.18 -1.81 3.33
CA PRO A 323 25.92 -2.56 2.31
C PRO A 323 25.87 -4.05 2.64
N GLY A 324 25.40 -4.87 1.70
CA GLY A 324 25.34 -6.31 1.85
C GLY A 324 26.66 -6.97 1.45
N ASP A 325 27.18 -7.86 2.29
CA ASP A 325 28.16 -8.87 1.84
C ASP A 325 27.44 -9.96 1.03
N ASN A 326 28.19 -10.73 0.23
CA ASN A 326 27.70 -11.77 -0.72
C ASN A 326 26.72 -12.81 -0.14
N VAL A 327 26.57 -12.86 1.18
CA VAL A 327 25.76 -13.82 1.96
C VAL A 327 24.43 -13.20 2.47
N SER A 328 24.29 -11.87 2.45
CA SER A 328 23.03 -11.15 2.80
C SER A 328 22.06 -11.02 1.62
N ARG A 329 22.35 -11.70 0.51
CA ARG A 329 21.64 -11.54 -0.77
C ARG A 329 20.11 -11.66 -0.68
N PRO A 330 19.50 -12.54 0.14
CA PRO A 330 18.04 -12.64 0.13
C PRO A 330 17.30 -11.64 1.05
N TRP A 331 18.00 -10.90 1.91
CA TRP A 331 17.36 -10.04 2.92
C TRP A 331 18.08 -8.69 3.10
N PRO A 332 17.92 -7.72 2.19
CA PRO A 332 18.57 -6.42 2.34
C PRO A 332 17.93 -5.56 3.43
N TRP A 333 18.76 -4.74 4.08
CA TRP A 333 18.39 -3.94 5.25
C TRP A 333 18.49 -2.44 4.95
N TRP A 334 17.51 -1.70 5.44
CA TRP A 334 17.41 -0.26 5.26
C TRP A 334 17.11 0.40 6.60
N VAL A 335 17.91 1.40 6.96
CA VAL A 335 17.74 2.15 8.20
C VAL A 335 17.27 3.55 7.89
N PHE A 336 16.00 3.83 8.24
CA PHE A 336 15.36 5.13 8.13
C PHE A 336 15.39 5.86 9.47
N LYS A 337 15.13 7.18 9.46
CA LYS A 337 14.99 7.96 10.69
C LYS A 337 13.91 7.41 11.65
N SER A 338 12.80 6.91 11.09
CA SER A 338 11.64 6.47 11.88
C SER A 338 11.50 4.95 12.02
N LEU A 339 12.11 4.13 11.14
CA LEU A 339 11.95 2.66 11.14
C LEU A 339 13.19 1.94 10.58
N VAL A 340 13.24 0.62 10.76
CA VAL A 340 14.15 -0.29 10.05
C VAL A 340 13.30 -1.15 9.12
N ALA A 341 13.61 -1.14 7.83
CA ALA A 341 12.95 -1.99 6.85
C ALA A 341 13.88 -3.14 6.47
N ILE A 342 13.32 -4.34 6.49
CA ILE A 342 13.95 -5.57 6.04
C ILE A 342 13.06 -6.08 4.93
N HIS A 343 13.58 -6.34 3.74
CA HIS A 343 12.76 -6.91 2.68
C HIS A 343 13.27 -8.28 2.26
N ALA A 344 12.35 -9.16 1.86
CA ALA A 344 12.70 -10.39 1.17
C ALA A 344 13.08 -10.08 -0.28
N ASP A 345 14.07 -10.78 -0.81
CA ASP A 345 14.36 -10.80 -2.25
C ASP A 345 13.15 -11.44 -2.97
N PRO A 346 12.73 -10.91 -4.14
CA PRO A 346 11.60 -11.44 -4.89
C PRO A 346 11.65 -12.95 -5.14
N ARG A 347 12.86 -13.54 -5.26
CA ARG A 347 13.04 -14.99 -5.46
C ARG A 347 12.53 -15.83 -4.28
N LEU A 348 12.60 -15.29 -3.06
CA LEU A 348 12.04 -15.94 -1.87
C LEU A 348 10.52 -15.82 -1.80
N VAL A 349 9.95 -14.86 -2.53
CA VAL A 349 8.51 -14.64 -2.56
C VAL A 349 7.90 -15.48 -3.67
N GLU A 350 8.45 -15.45 -4.89
CA GLU A 350 7.93 -16.14 -6.08
C GLU A 350 8.05 -17.69 -5.98
N PRO A 351 7.15 -18.45 -6.64
CA PRO A 351 7.28 -19.90 -6.72
C PRO A 351 8.51 -20.28 -7.56
N GLN A 352 9.34 -21.18 -7.04
CA GLN A 352 10.57 -21.66 -7.68
C GLN A 352 10.47 -23.19 -7.89
N GLU A 353 11.13 -23.71 -8.92
CA GLU A 353 11.23 -25.16 -9.17
C GLU A 353 12.12 -25.88 -8.13
N ASP A 354 13.10 -25.18 -7.54
CA ASP A 354 14.02 -25.70 -6.51
C ASP A 354 13.57 -25.34 -5.08
N MET A 355 12.56 -26.04 -4.55
CA MET A 355 11.94 -25.73 -3.25
C MET A 355 12.88 -25.85 -2.01
N ASP A 356 13.88 -26.74 -2.04
CA ASP A 356 14.69 -27.08 -0.85
C ASP A 356 15.74 -26.01 -0.50
N ALA A 357 16.34 -25.35 -1.50
CA ALA A 357 17.38 -24.34 -1.28
C ALA A 357 16.83 -23.02 -0.69
N ASP A 358 15.57 -22.68 -0.97
CA ASP A 358 14.95 -21.42 -0.57
C ASP A 358 14.16 -21.48 0.72
N ALA A 359 13.50 -22.60 1.03
CA ALA A 359 12.89 -22.83 2.34
C ALA A 359 13.94 -22.70 3.47
N SER A 360 15.15 -23.16 3.21
CA SER A 360 16.28 -22.97 4.11
C SER A 360 16.77 -21.51 4.15
N SER A 361 16.64 -20.72 3.07
CA SER A 361 17.02 -19.30 3.03
C SER A 361 16.03 -18.38 3.74
N TRP A 362 14.72 -18.64 3.61
CA TRP A 362 13.66 -17.92 4.32
C TRP A 362 13.74 -18.12 5.84
N SER A 363 13.78 -19.38 6.29
CA SER A 363 13.94 -19.73 7.71
C SER A 363 15.24 -19.20 8.30
N ARG A 364 16.36 -19.25 7.55
CA ARG A 364 17.63 -18.62 7.93
C ARG A 364 17.49 -17.12 8.15
N GLY A 365 16.76 -16.42 7.28
CA GLY A 365 16.47 -14.98 7.40
C GLY A 365 15.71 -14.65 8.68
N LEU A 366 14.60 -15.35 8.94
CA LEU A 366 13.82 -15.17 10.17
C LEU A 366 14.64 -15.46 11.43
N GLY A 367 15.48 -16.50 11.40
CA GLY A 367 16.41 -16.83 12.47
C GLY A 367 17.43 -15.73 12.75
N LEU A 368 17.90 -15.04 11.71
CA LEU A 368 18.79 -13.89 11.85
C LEU A 368 18.08 -12.71 12.52
N VAL A 369 16.86 -12.38 12.10
CA VAL A 369 16.05 -11.32 12.72
C VAL A 369 15.78 -11.62 14.20
N ALA A 370 15.42 -12.86 14.54
CA ALA A 370 15.16 -13.29 15.91
C ALA A 370 16.38 -13.15 16.84
N ARG A 371 17.59 -13.42 16.32
CA ARG A 371 18.84 -13.28 17.09
C ARG A 371 19.23 -11.83 17.34
N GLU A 372 19.04 -10.97 16.34
CA GLU A 372 19.45 -9.57 16.42
C GLU A 372 18.52 -8.75 17.32
N ARG A 373 17.22 -9.07 17.38
CA ARG A 373 16.26 -8.38 18.26
C ARG A 373 15.48 -9.33 19.17
N ARG A 374 16.15 -9.74 20.25
CA ARG A 374 15.72 -10.79 21.20
C ARG A 374 14.32 -10.64 21.80
N LYS A 375 13.79 -9.43 21.97
CA LYS A 375 12.50 -9.20 22.66
C LYS A 375 11.31 -9.25 21.70
N LEU A 376 11.40 -8.48 20.63
CA LEU A 376 10.36 -8.36 19.63
C LEU A 376 11.07 -8.34 18.26
N PRO A 377 11.24 -9.48 17.58
CA PRO A 377 12.00 -9.56 16.34
C PRO A 377 11.52 -8.60 15.25
N LEU A 378 10.19 -8.48 15.09
CA LEU A 378 9.52 -7.59 14.15
C LEU A 378 8.38 -6.84 14.86
N ASP A 379 8.05 -5.64 14.39
CA ASP A 379 6.87 -4.88 14.86
C ASP A 379 5.75 -4.79 13.82
N GLY A 380 5.95 -5.30 12.61
CA GLY A 380 4.91 -5.30 11.57
C GLY A 380 5.37 -5.93 10.26
N ILE A 381 4.41 -6.21 9.39
CA ILE A 381 4.62 -6.73 8.03
C ILE A 381 4.03 -5.73 7.03
N VAL A 382 4.72 -5.49 5.93
CA VAL A 382 4.25 -4.69 4.80
C VAL A 382 4.16 -5.61 3.59
N LEU A 383 2.94 -5.81 3.09
CA LEU A 383 2.64 -6.58 1.90
C LEU A 383 2.58 -5.62 0.71
N CYS A 384 3.54 -5.73 -0.19
CA CYS A 384 3.64 -4.91 -1.39
C CYS A 384 3.06 -5.65 -2.59
N ILE A 385 2.22 -4.96 -3.36
CA ILE A 385 1.65 -5.46 -4.61
C ILE A 385 1.74 -4.40 -5.69
N SER A 386 1.93 -4.78 -6.96
CA SER A 386 1.97 -3.82 -8.07
C SER A 386 0.56 -3.44 -8.53
N VAL A 387 0.41 -2.24 -9.10
CA VAL A 387 -0.83 -1.87 -9.79
C VAL A 387 -1.16 -2.81 -10.95
N HIS A 388 -0.16 -3.37 -11.64
CA HIS A 388 -0.37 -4.29 -12.76
C HIS A 388 -1.02 -5.60 -12.31
N THR A 389 -0.51 -6.18 -11.22
CA THR A 389 -1.08 -7.41 -10.63
C THR A 389 -2.53 -7.18 -10.18
N LEU A 390 -2.85 -6.00 -9.65
CA LEU A 390 -4.22 -5.65 -9.27
C LEU A 390 -5.15 -5.47 -10.48
N LEU A 391 -4.64 -5.00 -11.62
CA LEU A 391 -5.41 -4.82 -12.85
C LEU A 391 -5.69 -6.14 -13.58
N GLU A 392 -4.78 -7.11 -13.51
CA GLU A 392 -4.94 -8.44 -14.13
C GLU A 392 -6.14 -9.22 -13.53
N ARG A 393 -6.32 -9.15 -12.20
CA ARG A 393 -7.40 -9.82 -11.44
C ARG A 393 -7.46 -11.35 -11.63
N GLY A 394 -8.35 -12.02 -10.91
CA GLY A 394 -8.60 -13.45 -11.05
C GLY A 394 -7.52 -14.34 -10.41
N GLU A 395 -7.24 -15.47 -11.06
CA GLU A 395 -6.34 -16.51 -10.52
C GLU A 395 -4.91 -15.99 -10.22
N PRO A 396 -4.25 -15.21 -11.10
CA PRO A 396 -2.91 -14.70 -10.81
C PRO A 396 -2.86 -13.82 -9.56
N LEU A 397 -3.87 -12.96 -9.37
CA LEU A 397 -4.00 -12.10 -8.21
C LEU A 397 -4.23 -12.92 -6.93
N ALA A 398 -5.13 -13.91 -6.99
CA ALA A 398 -5.42 -14.80 -5.87
C ALA A 398 -4.19 -15.63 -5.48
N ALA A 399 -3.41 -16.11 -6.45
CA ALA A 399 -2.16 -16.85 -6.22
C ALA A 399 -1.11 -15.96 -5.52
N THR A 400 -0.94 -14.71 -5.95
CA THR A 400 -0.04 -13.75 -5.30
C THR A 400 -0.50 -13.42 -3.88
N ALA A 401 -1.80 -13.20 -3.66
CA ALA A 401 -2.36 -12.97 -2.33
C ALA A 401 -2.13 -14.15 -1.38
N ALA A 402 -2.43 -15.38 -1.84
CA ALA A 402 -2.21 -16.60 -1.06
C ALA A 402 -0.75 -16.76 -0.64
N ARG A 403 0.18 -16.51 -1.57
CA ARG A 403 1.62 -16.61 -1.34
C ARG A 403 2.11 -15.60 -0.30
N LEU A 404 1.70 -14.34 -0.42
CA LEU A 404 2.04 -13.29 0.55
C LEU A 404 1.46 -13.56 1.94
N ARG A 405 0.20 -14.04 1.98
CA ARG A 405 -0.45 -14.48 3.22
C ARG A 405 0.32 -15.62 3.89
N ASP A 406 0.69 -16.64 3.13
CA ASP A 406 1.34 -17.84 3.65
C ASP A 406 2.75 -17.52 4.18
N LEU A 407 3.51 -16.67 3.48
CA LEU A 407 4.80 -16.16 3.97
C LEU A 407 4.65 -15.32 5.25
N ALA A 408 3.67 -14.41 5.29
CA ALA A 408 3.41 -13.61 6.48
C ALA A 408 2.95 -14.49 7.67
N ARG A 409 2.17 -15.54 7.40
CA ARG A 409 1.76 -16.53 8.40
C ARG A 409 2.93 -17.36 8.90
N ASP A 410 3.82 -17.81 8.01
CA ASP A 410 5.01 -18.55 8.40
C ASP A 410 5.95 -17.68 9.26
N ALA A 411 6.14 -16.41 8.90
CA ALA A 411 6.90 -15.45 9.70
C ALA A 411 6.30 -15.25 11.10
N THR A 412 4.99 -14.99 11.19
CA THR A 412 4.28 -14.79 12.46
C THR A 412 4.29 -16.04 13.34
N THR A 413 4.09 -17.22 12.74
CA THR A 413 4.09 -18.53 13.43
C THR A 413 5.48 -18.88 13.97
N ARG A 414 6.53 -18.82 13.15
CA ARG A 414 7.90 -19.16 13.57
C ARG A 414 8.47 -18.19 14.60
N LEU A 415 8.13 -16.91 14.49
CA LEU A 415 8.58 -15.89 15.44
C LEU A 415 7.68 -15.81 16.68
N GLN A 416 6.54 -16.52 16.71
CA GLN A 416 5.53 -16.48 17.75
C GLN A 416 5.05 -15.04 18.02
N LEU A 417 4.70 -14.33 16.95
CA LEU A 417 4.28 -12.93 16.97
C LEU A 417 2.91 -12.76 16.30
N GLN A 418 2.07 -11.92 16.89
CA GLN A 418 1.00 -11.24 16.18
C GLN A 418 1.51 -9.89 15.72
N LEU A 419 1.43 -9.62 14.42
CA LEU A 419 1.98 -8.42 13.79
C LEU A 419 0.87 -7.64 13.06
N PRO A 420 0.88 -6.30 13.14
CA PRO A 420 0.09 -5.48 12.22
C PRO A 420 0.61 -5.68 10.79
N ALA A 421 -0.31 -5.80 9.84
CA ALA A 421 -0.02 -5.89 8.41
C ALA A 421 -0.50 -4.63 7.69
N TYR A 422 0.31 -4.12 6.77
CA TYR A 422 -0.05 -3.00 5.89
C TYR A 422 0.00 -3.47 4.45
N ILE A 423 -0.89 -2.96 3.60
CA ILE A 423 -0.84 -3.21 2.16
C ILE A 423 -0.30 -1.95 1.49
N VAL A 424 0.74 -2.11 0.67
CA VAL A 424 1.32 -1.01 -0.12
C VAL A 424 1.22 -1.37 -1.59
N VAL A 425 0.38 -0.64 -2.31
CA VAL A 425 0.28 -0.71 -3.75
C VAL A 425 1.38 0.15 -4.37
N THR A 426 2.16 -0.43 -5.27
CA THR A 426 3.34 0.16 -5.89
C THR A 426 3.14 0.33 -7.39
N GLY A 427 3.86 1.26 -7.99
CA GLY A 427 3.88 1.43 -9.44
C GLY A 427 2.80 2.38 -9.99
N LEU A 428 2.32 3.35 -9.22
CA LEU A 428 1.33 4.33 -9.72
C LEU A 428 1.76 5.04 -11.03
N GLU A 429 3.06 5.20 -11.25
CA GLU A 429 3.62 5.82 -12.45
C GLU A 429 3.37 5.04 -13.74
N SER A 430 3.05 3.75 -13.65
CA SER A 430 2.80 2.92 -14.83
C SER A 430 1.36 3.02 -15.36
N LEU A 431 0.48 3.66 -14.60
CA LEU A 431 -0.89 3.91 -15.05
C LEU A 431 -0.90 4.97 -16.16
N PRO A 432 -1.74 4.79 -17.20
CA PRO A 432 -1.87 5.78 -18.29
C PRO A 432 -2.27 7.14 -17.71
N GLY A 433 -1.71 8.22 -18.23
CA GLY A 433 -2.05 9.57 -17.78
C GLY A 433 -1.45 10.07 -16.48
N HIS A 434 -0.64 9.25 -15.81
CA HIS A 434 0.01 9.60 -14.53
C HIS A 434 0.71 10.96 -14.57
N ALA A 435 1.51 11.21 -15.61
CA ALA A 435 2.27 12.45 -15.76
C ALA A 435 1.36 13.68 -15.83
N ALA A 436 0.26 13.59 -16.58
CA ALA A 436 -0.69 14.68 -16.75
C ALA A 436 -1.50 14.97 -15.47
N PHE A 437 -1.93 13.91 -14.77
CA PHE A 437 -2.62 14.05 -13.49
C PHE A 437 -1.69 14.66 -12.43
N LYS A 438 -0.46 14.17 -12.31
CA LYS A 438 0.54 14.71 -11.40
C LYS A 438 0.83 16.19 -11.67
N ALA A 439 0.96 16.58 -12.93
CA ALA A 439 1.22 17.97 -13.30
C ALA A 439 0.09 18.93 -12.89
N ALA A 440 -1.13 18.41 -12.73
CA ALA A 440 -2.27 19.18 -12.23
C ALA A 440 -2.30 19.33 -10.70
N LEU A 441 -1.46 18.59 -9.97
CA LEU A 441 -1.43 18.59 -8.51
C LEU A 441 -0.31 19.45 -7.92
N PRO A 442 -0.55 20.14 -6.79
CA PRO A 442 0.51 20.80 -6.04
C PRO A 442 1.57 19.81 -5.54
N SER A 443 2.86 20.12 -5.69
CA SER A 443 3.95 19.21 -5.28
C SER A 443 3.93 18.82 -3.80
N ALA A 444 3.37 19.68 -2.93
CA ALA A 444 3.21 19.40 -1.51
C ALA A 444 2.31 18.17 -1.24
N VAL A 445 1.28 17.96 -2.07
CA VAL A 445 0.34 16.84 -1.88
C VAL A 445 1.00 15.50 -2.15
N LEU A 446 1.99 15.46 -3.05
CA LEU A 446 2.73 14.25 -3.41
C LEU A 446 3.63 13.73 -2.28
N ARG A 447 3.80 14.48 -1.19
CA ARG A 447 4.56 14.00 0.00
C ARG A 447 3.65 13.38 1.06
N ARG A 448 2.35 13.66 1.00
CA ARG A 448 1.31 13.12 1.89
C ARG A 448 0.91 11.73 1.44
N VAL A 449 0.43 10.88 2.33
CA VAL A 449 -0.06 9.55 1.92
C VAL A 449 -1.32 9.62 1.07
N LEU A 450 -1.42 8.66 0.14
CA LEU A 450 -2.63 8.32 -0.59
C LEU A 450 -3.08 6.92 -0.12
N GLY A 451 -4.28 6.82 0.41
CA GLY A 451 -4.77 5.57 1.03
C GLY A 451 -5.66 5.80 2.26
N TRP A 452 -5.89 4.74 3.03
CA TRP A 452 -6.68 4.77 4.27
C TRP A 452 -6.00 3.98 5.39
N ARG A 453 -6.34 4.31 6.63
CA ARG A 453 -5.92 3.59 7.84
C ARG A 453 -7.12 2.95 8.51
N VAL A 454 -6.98 1.72 8.99
CA VAL A 454 -8.03 1.00 9.71
C VAL A 454 -7.92 1.33 11.21
N PRO A 455 -8.92 1.98 11.83
CA PRO A 455 -8.89 2.31 13.25
C PRO A 455 -8.77 1.07 14.14
N MET A 456 -8.14 1.22 15.31
CA MET A 456 -7.93 0.09 16.21
C MET A 456 -9.23 -0.57 16.71
N ALA A 457 -10.32 0.18 16.80
CA ALA A 457 -11.63 -0.31 17.24
C ALA A 457 -12.32 -1.19 16.18
N ASP A 458 -11.83 -1.14 14.94
CA ASP A 458 -12.50 -1.75 13.80
C ASP A 458 -11.85 -3.12 13.55
N GLY A 459 -12.36 -4.13 14.26
CA GLY A 459 -11.90 -5.51 14.17
C GLY A 459 -12.46 -6.32 13.01
N SER A 460 -13.30 -5.72 12.14
CA SER A 460 -14.09 -6.45 11.14
C SER A 460 -13.84 -5.97 9.71
N HIS A 461 -13.76 -6.94 8.79
CA HIS A 461 -13.58 -6.73 7.36
C HIS A 461 -14.77 -5.98 6.71
N GLY A 462 -15.95 -6.00 7.35
CA GLY A 462 -17.17 -5.37 6.84
C GLY A 462 -17.15 -3.84 6.71
N ARG A 463 -16.15 -3.14 7.27
CA ARG A 463 -15.97 -1.68 7.07
C ARG A 463 -15.01 -1.31 5.94
N LEU A 464 -14.32 -2.27 5.34
CA LEU A 464 -13.35 -2.03 4.26
C LEU A 464 -14.00 -1.42 3.02
N ASP A 465 -15.22 -1.88 2.69
CA ASP A 465 -15.97 -1.36 1.55
C ASP A 465 -16.29 0.13 1.67
N GLY A 466 -16.56 0.61 2.90
CA GLY A 466 -16.78 2.03 3.18
C GLY A 466 -15.51 2.87 3.01
N TYR A 467 -14.35 2.35 3.41
CA TYR A 467 -13.06 3.04 3.21
C TYR A 467 -12.67 3.11 1.74
N LEU A 468 -12.85 2.00 1.01
CA LEU A 468 -12.66 1.93 -0.44
C LEU A 468 -13.55 2.96 -1.15
N GLU A 469 -14.82 3.05 -0.77
CA GLU A 469 -15.75 4.00 -1.38
C GLU A 469 -15.40 5.45 -1.06
N SER A 470 -15.08 5.74 0.19
CA SER A 470 -14.65 7.07 0.61
C SER A 470 -13.40 7.52 -0.15
N MET A 471 -12.43 6.63 -0.33
CA MET A 471 -11.23 6.91 -1.13
C MET A 471 -11.58 7.13 -2.60
N ALA A 472 -12.44 6.30 -3.19
CA ALA A 472 -12.88 6.44 -4.57
C ALA A 472 -13.57 7.79 -4.82
N GLU A 473 -14.46 8.22 -3.91
CA GLU A 473 -15.11 9.54 -3.98
C GLU A 473 -14.10 10.69 -3.89
N ARG A 474 -13.08 10.58 -3.03
CA ARG A 474 -12.03 11.62 -2.97
C ARG A 474 -11.17 11.66 -4.23
N ILE A 475 -10.82 10.50 -4.79
CA ILE A 475 -10.09 10.42 -6.06
C ILE A 475 -10.92 11.01 -7.20
N ARG A 476 -12.22 10.69 -7.28
CA ARG A 476 -13.14 11.27 -8.26
C ARG A 476 -13.20 12.79 -8.13
N ALA A 477 -13.38 13.32 -6.92
CA ALA A 477 -13.43 14.77 -6.70
C ALA A 477 -12.13 15.48 -7.14
N VAL A 478 -10.96 14.93 -6.80
CA VAL A 478 -9.66 15.49 -7.20
C VAL A 478 -9.42 15.33 -8.71
N GLY A 479 -9.81 14.20 -9.28
CA GLY A 479 -9.74 13.93 -10.72
C GLY A 479 -10.58 14.90 -11.53
N LEU A 480 -11.81 15.14 -11.11
CA LEU A 480 -12.72 16.13 -11.73
C LEU A 480 -12.14 17.54 -11.62
N ALA A 481 -11.56 17.90 -10.47
CA ALA A 481 -10.91 19.18 -10.30
C ALA A 481 -9.69 19.32 -11.23
N ALA A 482 -8.86 18.28 -11.33
CA ALA A 482 -7.73 18.24 -12.25
C ALA A 482 -8.18 18.35 -13.71
N LEU A 483 -9.27 17.67 -14.11
CA LEU A 483 -9.86 17.77 -15.45
C LEU A 483 -10.34 19.19 -15.75
N SER A 484 -11.05 19.81 -14.81
CA SER A 484 -11.58 21.18 -14.99
C SER A 484 -10.50 22.24 -15.18
N ALA A 485 -9.29 22.01 -14.64
CA ALA A 485 -8.17 22.93 -14.78
C ALA A 485 -7.47 22.79 -16.15
N ARG A 486 -7.71 21.73 -16.91
CA ARG A 486 -7.07 21.45 -18.19
C ARG A 486 -7.85 22.01 -19.36
N ARG A 487 -7.16 22.71 -20.26
CA ARG A 487 -7.74 23.28 -21.48
C ARG A 487 -7.37 22.47 -22.73
N ASP A 488 -6.23 21.78 -22.71
CA ASP A 488 -5.77 20.91 -23.78
C ASP A 488 -6.54 19.58 -23.81
N LEU A 489 -6.87 19.10 -25.03
CA LEU A 489 -7.59 17.84 -25.24
C LEU A 489 -6.77 16.64 -24.77
N HIS A 490 -5.51 16.58 -25.20
CA HIS A 490 -4.56 15.54 -24.80
C HIS A 490 -4.45 15.44 -23.26
N GLY A 491 -4.28 16.58 -22.59
CA GLY A 491 -4.24 16.64 -21.14
C GLY A 491 -5.49 16.16 -20.44
N ARG A 492 -6.67 16.53 -20.96
CA ARG A 492 -7.96 16.06 -20.42
C ARG A 492 -8.08 14.55 -20.58
N ARG A 493 -7.72 14.00 -21.74
CA ARG A 493 -7.67 12.55 -21.98
C ARG A 493 -6.75 11.86 -20.97
N GLU A 494 -5.51 12.30 -20.87
CA GLU A 494 -4.53 11.67 -19.98
C GLU A 494 -5.00 11.73 -18.51
N VAL A 495 -5.47 12.88 -18.02
CA VAL A 495 -6.01 12.99 -16.66
C VAL A 495 -7.20 12.05 -16.45
N TYR A 496 -8.10 11.96 -17.43
CA TYR A 496 -9.27 11.07 -17.38
C TYR A 496 -8.85 9.60 -17.31
N GLU A 497 -7.92 9.17 -18.16
CA GLU A 497 -7.41 7.80 -18.17
C GLU A 497 -6.74 7.41 -16.85
N PHE A 498 -5.99 8.33 -16.25
CA PHE A 498 -5.37 8.06 -14.95
C PHE A 498 -6.40 7.86 -13.85
N VAL A 499 -7.39 8.76 -13.76
CA VAL A 499 -8.44 8.69 -12.75
C VAL A 499 -9.25 7.42 -12.91
N ARG A 500 -9.61 7.06 -14.15
CA ARG A 500 -10.30 5.81 -14.46
C ARG A 500 -9.48 4.59 -14.04
N ALA A 501 -8.22 4.50 -14.49
CA ALA A 501 -7.35 3.37 -14.16
C ALA A 501 -7.11 3.24 -12.64
N LEU A 502 -7.00 4.36 -11.92
CA LEU A 502 -6.85 4.38 -10.47
C LEU A 502 -8.12 3.90 -9.75
N LEU A 503 -9.32 4.23 -10.25
CA LEU A 503 -10.59 3.74 -9.69
C LEU A 503 -10.80 2.25 -10.00
N ASP A 504 -10.37 1.78 -11.17
CA ASP A 504 -10.44 0.37 -11.56
C ASP A 504 -9.68 -0.55 -10.59
N LEU A 505 -8.61 -0.04 -9.94
CA LEU A 505 -7.88 -0.76 -8.89
C LEU A 505 -8.76 -1.16 -7.70
N ARG A 506 -9.91 -0.50 -7.46
CA ARG A 506 -10.82 -0.82 -6.35
C ARG A 506 -11.25 -2.28 -6.37
N HIS A 507 -11.51 -2.83 -7.56
CA HIS A 507 -11.96 -4.20 -7.72
C HIS A 507 -10.86 -5.20 -7.41
N GLY A 508 -9.66 -5.02 -7.99
CA GLY A 508 -8.51 -5.86 -7.70
C GLY A 508 -8.09 -5.76 -6.24
N LEU A 509 -8.15 -4.58 -5.64
CA LEU A 509 -7.79 -4.40 -4.24
C LEU A 509 -8.76 -5.10 -3.28
N ARG A 510 -10.06 -5.07 -3.58
CA ARG A 510 -11.06 -5.85 -2.83
C ARG A 510 -10.77 -7.35 -2.93
N GLU A 511 -10.59 -7.86 -4.15
CA GLU A 511 -10.30 -9.26 -4.41
C GLU A 511 -9.01 -9.72 -3.71
N PHE A 512 -7.97 -8.90 -3.74
CA PHE A 512 -6.72 -9.14 -3.03
C PHE A 512 -6.90 -9.20 -1.51
N ILE A 513 -7.63 -8.25 -0.92
CA ILE A 513 -7.88 -8.23 0.53
C ILE A 513 -8.72 -9.44 0.96
N ASP A 514 -9.75 -9.78 0.18
CA ASP A 514 -10.60 -10.95 0.42
C ASP A 514 -9.76 -12.25 0.35
N ALA A 515 -8.86 -12.36 -0.62
CA ALA A 515 -7.95 -13.51 -0.75
C ALA A 515 -6.91 -13.58 0.38
N LEU A 516 -6.40 -12.44 0.87
CA LEU A 516 -5.54 -12.39 2.06
C LEU A 516 -6.26 -12.87 3.32
N ALA A 517 -7.57 -12.58 3.42
CA ALA A 517 -8.41 -12.99 4.55
C ALA A 517 -8.88 -14.45 4.45
N ALA A 518 -8.94 -15.01 3.24
CA ALA A 518 -9.35 -16.39 3.01
C ALA A 518 -8.42 -17.34 3.78
N GLY A 519 -8.97 -18.28 4.55
CA GLY A 519 -8.21 -19.28 5.30
C GLY A 519 -7.68 -18.85 6.68
N ASP A 520 -8.12 -17.71 7.23
CA ASP A 520 -7.90 -17.36 8.65
C ASP A 520 -9.09 -17.80 9.52
N GLU A 521 -9.20 -19.10 9.80
CA GLU A 521 -10.23 -19.67 10.69
C GLU A 521 -9.96 -19.37 12.18
N SER A 522 -8.68 -19.27 12.57
CA SER A 522 -8.28 -18.94 13.94
C SER A 522 -7.94 -17.46 14.10
N THR A 523 -8.57 -16.80 15.08
CA THR A 523 -8.28 -15.39 15.42
C THR A 523 -6.84 -15.16 15.86
N ALA A 524 -6.14 -16.22 16.31
CA ALA A 524 -4.77 -16.11 16.82
C ALA A 524 -3.72 -15.91 15.72
N THR A 525 -3.97 -16.41 14.50
CA THR A 525 -3.04 -16.37 13.36
C THR A 525 -3.43 -15.33 12.31
N ARG A 526 -4.57 -14.63 12.52
CA ARG A 526 -5.10 -13.68 11.55
C ARG A 526 -4.22 -12.46 11.40
N LEU A 527 -3.86 -12.14 10.16
CA LEU A 527 -3.14 -10.90 9.84
C LEU A 527 -4.07 -9.72 10.06
N ARG A 528 -3.65 -8.78 10.92
CA ARG A 528 -4.44 -7.57 11.18
C ARG A 528 -4.08 -6.49 10.17
N CYS A 529 -4.91 -6.31 9.14
CA CYS A 529 -4.75 -5.20 8.20
C CYS A 529 -4.98 -3.85 8.92
N CYS A 530 -3.95 -3.00 8.95
CA CYS A 530 -3.95 -1.70 9.62
C CYS A 530 -4.09 -0.51 8.65
N GLY A 531 -3.96 -0.75 7.35
CA GLY A 531 -4.13 0.28 6.33
C GLY A 531 -3.67 -0.15 4.95
N VAL A 532 -4.11 0.60 3.95
CA VAL A 532 -3.74 0.41 2.55
C VAL A 532 -3.24 1.74 2.00
N TYR A 533 -2.09 1.72 1.33
CA TYR A 533 -1.42 2.91 0.81
C TYR A 533 -0.95 2.70 -0.62
N LEU A 534 -1.03 3.74 -1.45
CA LEU A 534 -0.61 3.70 -2.85
C LEU A 534 0.62 4.59 -3.01
N THR A 535 1.60 4.14 -3.79
CA THR A 535 2.91 4.78 -3.93
C THR A 535 3.38 4.81 -5.38
N GLY A 536 4.13 5.84 -5.73
CA GLY A 536 4.76 6.00 -7.03
C GLY A 536 6.26 6.30 -6.93
N THR A 537 6.92 6.29 -8.07
CA THR A 537 8.36 6.56 -8.20
C THR A 537 8.76 8.01 -7.84
N PRO A 538 10.06 8.26 -7.60
CA PRO A 538 10.59 9.60 -7.42
C PRO A 538 10.27 10.55 -8.56
N SER A 539 9.93 11.79 -8.22
CA SER A 539 9.72 12.87 -9.18
C SER A 539 10.23 14.21 -8.66
N ALA A 540 10.30 15.24 -9.51
CA ALA A 540 10.82 16.56 -9.11
C ALA A 540 10.09 17.18 -7.91
N GLY A 541 8.77 16.95 -7.78
CA GLY A 541 7.98 17.41 -6.64
C GLY A 541 8.10 16.54 -5.38
N ALA A 542 8.47 15.27 -5.56
CA ALA A 542 8.58 14.26 -4.51
C ALA A 542 9.85 13.39 -4.74
N PRO A 543 11.05 13.90 -4.38
CA PRO A 543 12.31 13.21 -4.69
C PRO A 543 12.47 11.86 -3.98
N GLY A 544 11.69 11.60 -2.91
CA GLY A 544 11.66 10.30 -2.24
C GLY A 544 10.52 9.38 -2.66
N GLY A 545 9.88 9.65 -3.79
CA GLY A 545 8.71 8.89 -4.25
C GLY A 545 7.40 9.61 -3.95
N GLU A 546 6.46 9.46 -4.87
CA GLU A 546 5.11 10.00 -4.75
C GLU A 546 4.32 9.23 -3.69
N PHE A 547 3.77 9.98 -2.74
CA PHE A 547 3.02 9.52 -1.56
C PHE A 547 3.82 8.68 -0.56
N VAL A 548 5.17 8.66 -0.67
CA VAL A 548 6.07 7.85 0.16
C VAL A 548 6.51 8.56 1.44
N GLY A 549 6.64 9.88 1.43
CA GLY A 549 7.24 10.67 2.52
C GLY A 549 6.59 10.46 3.89
N ASP A 550 5.29 10.75 3.99
CA ASP A 550 4.53 10.57 5.23
C ASP A 550 4.34 9.08 5.58
N LEU A 551 4.26 8.21 4.58
CA LEU A 551 4.11 6.77 4.77
C LEU A 551 5.23 6.20 5.65
N PHE A 552 6.49 6.48 5.30
CA PHE A 552 7.66 5.99 6.02
C PHE A 552 7.98 6.77 7.29
N SER A 553 7.65 8.06 7.34
CA SER A 553 8.00 8.90 8.48
C SER A 553 6.99 8.84 9.62
N ARG A 554 5.71 8.60 9.32
CA ARG A 554 4.58 8.65 10.27
C ARG A 554 3.75 7.37 10.33
N PHE A 555 3.25 6.87 9.21
CA PHE A 555 2.19 5.84 9.22
C PHE A 555 2.69 4.42 9.48
N LEU A 556 3.65 3.93 8.69
CA LEU A 556 4.28 2.62 8.93
C LEU A 556 4.87 2.46 10.34
N PRO A 557 5.59 3.46 10.90
CA PRO A 557 6.10 3.37 12.26
C PRO A 557 5.03 3.64 13.33
N GLY A 558 3.78 3.95 12.97
CA GLY A 558 2.74 4.36 13.91
C GLY A 558 2.13 3.21 14.73
N ASP A 559 1.83 2.07 14.10
CA ASP A 559 1.08 0.98 14.74
C ASP A 559 1.94 -0.17 15.31
N TRP A 560 3.25 0.05 15.45
CA TRP A 560 4.20 -0.95 15.98
C TRP A 560 3.84 -1.48 17.37
N ILE A 561 3.08 -0.72 18.17
CA ILE A 561 2.61 -1.14 19.50
C ILE A 561 1.69 -2.38 19.45
N LEU A 562 1.06 -2.63 18.30
CA LEU A 562 0.16 -3.75 18.09
C LEU A 562 0.89 -5.09 18.05
N ALA A 563 2.21 -5.07 17.81
CA ALA A 563 3.01 -6.27 17.83
C ALA A 563 3.10 -6.86 19.25
N ARG A 564 2.70 -8.13 19.37
CA ARG A 564 2.73 -8.86 20.64
C ARG A 564 3.13 -10.31 20.43
N ARG A 565 3.79 -10.90 21.43
CA ARG A 565 4.09 -12.33 21.41
C ARG A 565 2.82 -13.15 21.58
N THR A 566 2.74 -14.25 20.85
CA THR A 566 1.75 -15.29 21.05
C THR A 566 2.36 -16.37 21.94
N GLY A 567 2.00 -16.39 23.23
CA GLY A 567 2.32 -17.46 24.17
C GLY A 567 3.79 -17.72 24.41
#